data_AF-A0A920R388-F1
#
_entry.id   AF-A0A920R388-F1
#
_cell.length_a   1.000
_cell.length_b   1.000
_cell.length_c   1.000
_cell.angle_alpha   90.00
_cell.angle_beta   90.00
_cell.angle_gamma   90.00
#
_symmetry.space_group_name_H-M   'P 1'
#
loop_
_entity.id
_entity.type
_entity.pdbx_description
1 polymer ?
#
loop_
_entity_poly.entity_id
_entity_poly.type
_entity_poly.pdbx_seq_one_letter_code
_entity_poly.pdbx_strand_id
1 'polypeptide(L)'
;MLGCIGVAPEGDFSPTSGPSGPYGGNIDYNQIAEGSTVHLPVYQEGALLYVGDGHALQADGEPLGTGIETSMDVEFSVTVNKRSGLTGVRVETETHLISVGSQPEFASSLNRGLQMATSDMVLWIASDYGWEDWAAHMLVGMVGVYDVVTVAGSMALRIPKEKLQ
;
A
#
# COMPACT_ATOMS: atom_id res chain seq x y z
N MET A 1 -8.06 -12.02 1.72
CA MET A 1 -7.07 -10.92 1.65
C MET A 1 -6.36 -10.82 3.00
N LEU A 2 -5.18 -10.20 3.04
CA LEU A 2 -4.42 -9.92 4.27
C LEU A 2 -4.64 -8.47 4.70
N GLY A 3 -5.26 -8.25 5.85
CA GLY A 3 -5.45 -6.91 6.42
C GLY A 3 -4.15 -6.35 6.97
N CYS A 4 -3.36 -7.24 7.60
CA CYS A 4 -2.05 -6.94 8.14
C CYS A 4 -0.91 -7.49 7.26
N ILE A 5 -0.09 -6.59 6.73
CA ILE A 5 1.23 -6.91 6.16
C ILE A 5 2.18 -5.74 6.37
N GLY A 6 3.32 -5.97 7.02
CA GLY A 6 4.22 -4.88 7.37
C GLY A 6 5.61 -5.33 7.79
N VAL A 7 6.51 -4.37 7.89
CA VAL A 7 7.88 -4.53 8.41
C VAL A 7 8.02 -3.78 9.74
N ALA A 8 9.12 -3.99 10.46
CA ALA A 8 9.43 -3.14 11.59
C ALA A 8 9.62 -1.67 11.14
N PRO A 9 9.05 -0.70 11.86
CA PRO A 9 9.07 0.70 11.48
C PRO A 9 10.45 1.34 11.67
N GLU A 10 10.58 2.55 11.12
CA GLU A 10 11.76 3.39 11.32
C GLU A 10 11.85 3.91 12.77
N GLY A 11 13.08 4.03 13.26
CA GLY A 11 13.38 4.59 14.57
C GLY A 11 13.20 3.60 15.74
N ASP A 12 13.22 4.13 16.96
CA ASP A 12 12.99 3.38 18.20
C ASP A 12 11.48 3.41 18.53
N PHE A 13 10.71 2.72 17.69
CA PHE A 13 9.25 2.71 17.72
C PHE A 13 8.73 1.28 17.58
N SER A 14 7.77 0.90 18.43
CA SER A 14 7.17 -0.45 18.45
C SER A 14 5.65 -0.34 18.57
N PRO A 15 4.93 -0.09 17.46
CA PRO A 15 3.48 -0.01 17.47
C PRO A 15 2.86 -1.37 17.78
N THR A 16 1.60 -1.35 18.25
CA THR A 16 0.76 -2.55 18.19
C THR A 16 0.46 -2.90 16.72
N SER A 17 -0.16 -4.06 16.46
CA SER A 17 -0.49 -4.44 15.08
C SER A 17 -1.61 -3.62 14.46
N GLY A 18 -2.37 -2.85 15.23
CA GLY A 18 -3.58 -2.14 14.76
C GLY A 18 -3.34 -0.89 13.91
N PRO A 19 -2.31 -0.05 14.15
CA PRO A 19 -2.02 1.08 13.27
C PRO A 19 -1.25 0.67 12.02
N SER A 20 -1.61 1.24 10.87
CA SER A 20 -0.75 1.24 9.69
C SER A 20 0.07 2.53 9.54
N GLY A 21 1.01 2.49 8.60
CA GLY A 21 1.84 3.63 8.24
C GLY A 21 2.76 3.30 7.06
N PRO A 22 3.83 4.09 6.86
CA PRO A 22 4.78 3.87 5.77
C PRO A 22 5.44 2.47 5.78
N TYR A 23 5.46 1.81 6.94
CA TYR A 23 5.99 0.45 7.14
C TYR A 23 4.98 -0.66 6.80
N GLY A 24 3.78 -0.31 6.34
CA GLY A 24 2.66 -1.22 6.20
C GLY A 24 1.87 -1.34 7.51
N GLY A 25 1.54 -2.56 7.90
CA GLY A 25 0.76 -2.88 9.09
C GLY A 25 -0.69 -3.19 8.76
N ASN A 26 -1.63 -2.72 9.58
CA ASN A 26 -3.08 -2.91 9.38
C ASN A 26 -3.59 -1.99 8.25
N ILE A 27 -3.28 -2.37 7.01
CA ILE A 27 -3.57 -1.55 5.83
C ILE A 27 -5.03 -1.73 5.42
N ASP A 28 -5.57 -2.94 5.59
CA ASP A 28 -6.99 -3.23 5.33
C ASP A 28 -7.44 -2.89 3.91
N TYR A 29 -6.54 -3.12 2.96
CA TYR A 29 -6.80 -2.92 1.54
C TYR A 29 -7.13 -4.23 0.84
N ASN A 30 -8.35 -4.34 0.32
CA ASN A 30 -8.85 -5.56 -0.32
C ASN A 30 -8.11 -6.00 -1.59
N GLN A 31 -7.21 -5.17 -2.15
CA GLN A 31 -6.32 -5.54 -3.25
C GLN A 31 -5.06 -6.29 -2.78
N ILE A 32 -4.80 -6.39 -1.47
CA ILE A 32 -3.76 -7.24 -0.90
C ILE A 32 -4.31 -8.67 -0.80
N ALA A 33 -4.38 -9.31 -1.96
CA ALA A 33 -4.95 -10.64 -2.15
C ALA A 33 -4.00 -11.54 -2.95
N GLU A 34 -4.42 -12.78 -3.19
CA GLU A 34 -3.69 -13.70 -4.06
C GLU A 34 -3.37 -13.05 -5.41
N GLY A 35 -2.13 -13.25 -5.89
CA GLY A 35 -1.64 -12.64 -7.14
C GLY A 35 -1.16 -11.19 -7.01
N SER A 36 -1.31 -10.55 -5.84
CA SER A 36 -0.71 -9.24 -5.58
C SER A 36 0.73 -9.36 -5.08
N THR A 37 1.53 -8.33 -5.35
CA THR A 37 2.87 -8.11 -4.77
C THR A 37 2.85 -6.84 -3.95
N VAL A 38 3.25 -6.91 -2.68
CA VAL A 38 3.36 -5.74 -1.81
C VAL A 38 4.82 -5.34 -1.69
N HIS A 39 5.11 -4.07 -1.98
CA HIS A 39 6.44 -3.49 -1.79
C HIS A 39 6.42 -2.68 -0.49
N LEU A 40 7.33 -3.05 0.40
CA LEU A 40 7.53 -2.39 1.68
C LEU A 40 8.94 -1.83 1.77
N PRO A 41 9.12 -0.64 2.37
CA PRO A 41 10.44 -0.14 2.72
C PRO A 41 11.10 -1.09 3.74
N VAL A 42 12.43 -1.01 3.87
CA VAL A 42 13.19 -1.75 4.89
C VAL A 42 13.87 -0.75 5.79
N TYR A 43 13.33 -0.56 7.00
CA TYR A 43 13.87 0.38 7.98
C TYR A 43 14.84 -0.27 8.98
N GLN A 44 14.67 -1.56 9.26
CA GLN A 44 15.47 -2.31 10.23
C GLN A 44 16.15 -3.50 9.56
N GLU A 45 17.26 -3.97 10.15
CA GLU A 45 17.97 -5.14 9.67
C GLU A 45 17.05 -6.38 9.66
N GLY A 46 17.07 -7.12 8.55
CA GLY A 46 16.19 -8.26 8.34
C GLY A 46 14.74 -7.90 7.98
N ALA A 47 14.40 -6.61 7.88
CA ALA A 47 13.05 -6.06 7.68
C ALA A 47 12.04 -6.39 8.79
N LEU A 48 12.11 -7.58 9.39
CA LEU A 48 11.20 -8.07 10.42
C LEU A 48 9.74 -8.09 9.90
N LEU A 49 9.58 -8.68 8.71
CA LEU A 49 8.29 -8.85 8.04
C LEU A 49 7.32 -9.66 8.90
N TYR A 50 6.07 -9.20 8.99
CA TYR A 50 4.96 -9.94 9.56
C TYR A 50 3.72 -9.87 8.66
N VAL A 51 2.84 -10.86 8.80
CA VAL A 51 1.54 -10.96 8.13
C VAL A 51 0.50 -11.48 9.11
N GLY A 52 -0.77 -11.11 8.90
CA GLY A 52 -1.88 -11.58 9.71
C GLY A 52 -3.19 -10.96 9.26
N ASP A 53 -4.19 -11.07 10.13
CA ASP A 53 -5.51 -10.45 9.94
C ASP A 53 -6.19 -10.88 8.62
N GLY A 54 -6.55 -12.16 8.57
CA GLY A 54 -7.13 -12.75 7.36
C GLY A 54 -8.59 -12.35 7.20
N HIS A 55 -8.94 -11.74 6.08
CA HIS A 55 -10.34 -11.44 5.77
C HIS A 55 -10.83 -12.30 4.61
N ALA A 56 -11.94 -13.01 4.81
CA ALA A 56 -12.64 -13.75 3.76
C ALA A 56 -13.28 -12.80 2.75
N LEU A 57 -13.75 -11.64 3.22
CA LEU A 57 -14.30 -10.56 2.40
C LEU A 57 -14.19 -9.23 3.13
N GLN A 58 -13.83 -8.18 2.41
CA GLN A 58 -13.80 -6.80 2.88
C GLN A 58 -14.22 -5.86 1.74
N ALA A 59 -15.05 -4.87 2.07
CA ALA A 59 -15.39 -3.78 1.16
C ALA A 59 -14.36 -2.66 1.24
N ASP A 60 -14.32 -1.79 0.21
CA ASP A 60 -13.53 -0.57 0.26
C ASP A 60 -13.91 0.26 1.49
N GLY A 61 -12.89 0.77 2.19
CA GLY A 61 -13.04 1.66 3.32
C GLY A 61 -13.29 0.97 4.67
N GLU A 62 -13.51 -0.35 4.72
CA GLU A 62 -13.78 -1.08 5.97
C GLU A 62 -14.74 -0.33 6.93
N PRO A 63 -15.94 0.05 6.48
CA PRO A 63 -16.80 0.97 7.25
C PRO A 63 -17.34 0.38 8.56
N LEU A 64 -17.27 -0.95 8.73
CA LEU A 64 -17.65 -1.64 9.97
C LEU A 64 -16.50 -1.71 10.99
N GLY A 65 -15.28 -1.34 10.58
CA GLY A 65 -14.05 -1.49 11.36
C GLY A 65 -13.54 -2.93 11.46
N THR A 66 -14.12 -3.86 10.69
CA THR A 66 -13.66 -5.24 10.50
C THR A 66 -14.12 -5.75 9.13
N GLY A 67 -13.40 -6.73 8.59
CA GLY A 67 -13.86 -7.57 7.49
C GLY A 67 -14.72 -8.75 7.97
N ILE A 68 -14.92 -9.73 7.08
CA ILE A 68 -15.30 -11.09 7.51
C ILE A 68 -14.02 -11.78 7.99
N GLU A 69 -13.72 -11.62 9.28
CA GLU A 69 -12.51 -12.14 9.92
C GLU A 69 -12.41 -13.66 9.88
N THR A 70 -11.24 -14.18 9.52
CA THR A 70 -10.98 -15.62 9.44
C THR A 70 -9.49 -15.96 9.64
N SER A 71 -9.22 -17.19 10.05
CA SER A 71 -7.89 -17.78 9.89
C SER A 71 -7.61 -18.04 8.41
N MET A 72 -6.33 -17.96 8.02
CA MET A 72 -5.90 -18.27 6.66
C MET A 72 -4.52 -18.93 6.68
N ASP A 73 -4.31 -19.82 5.71
CA ASP A 73 -2.98 -20.31 5.35
C ASP A 73 -2.48 -19.45 4.18
N VAL A 74 -1.23 -18.97 4.27
CA VAL A 74 -0.64 -18.09 3.25
C VAL A 74 0.67 -18.66 2.77
N GLU A 75 0.82 -18.76 1.46
CA GLU A 75 2.10 -18.99 0.80
C GLU A 75 2.54 -17.69 0.11
N PHE A 76 3.77 -17.27 0.35
CA PHE A 76 4.35 -16.08 -0.26
C PHE A 76 5.86 -16.26 -0.48
N SER A 77 6.42 -15.45 -1.37
CA SER A 77 7.86 -15.34 -1.56
C SER A 77 8.32 -13.93 -1.21
N VAL A 78 9.58 -13.79 -0.79
CA VAL A 78 10.16 -12.50 -0.44
C VAL A 78 11.41 -12.29 -1.26
N THR A 79 11.48 -11.14 -1.93
CA THR A 79 12.67 -10.69 -2.67
C THR A 79 13.15 -9.36 -2.11
N VAL A 80 14.45 -9.22 -1.91
CA VAL A 80 15.04 -7.97 -1.44
C VAL A 80 15.48 -7.14 -2.65
N ASN A 81 14.80 -6.02 -2.89
CA ASN A 81 15.23 -5.03 -3.86
C ASN A 81 16.16 -3.99 -3.19
N LYS A 82 17.40 -3.89 -3.67
CA LYS A 82 18.40 -2.97 -3.12
C LYS A 82 18.31 -1.62 -3.82
N ARG A 83 18.46 -0.53 -3.05
CA ARG A 83 18.48 0.85 -3.55
C ARG A 83 17.16 1.31 -4.20
N SER A 84 16.02 0.79 -3.75
CA SER A 84 14.71 1.21 -4.26
C SER A 84 14.32 2.65 -3.87
N GLY A 85 14.86 3.18 -2.76
CA GLY A 85 14.46 4.49 -2.25
C GLY A 85 12.98 4.57 -1.84
N LEU A 86 12.32 3.42 -1.68
CA LEU A 86 10.90 3.33 -1.32
C LEU A 86 10.67 3.87 0.10
N THR A 87 9.68 4.73 0.27
CA THR A 87 9.33 5.37 1.55
C THR A 87 7.89 5.10 2.01
N GLY A 88 7.18 4.21 1.32
CA GLY A 88 5.77 3.93 1.59
C GLY A 88 5.32 2.61 0.97
N VAL A 89 4.05 2.28 1.15
CA VAL A 89 3.48 1.02 0.69
C VAL A 89 3.06 1.14 -0.78
N ARG A 90 3.49 0.19 -1.59
CA ARG A 90 3.01 0.01 -2.97
C ARG A 90 2.48 -1.40 -3.15
N VAL A 91 1.48 -1.56 -4.00
CA VAL A 91 0.91 -2.84 -4.37
C VAL A 91 0.91 -2.94 -5.89
N GLU A 92 1.31 -4.09 -6.41
CA GLU A 92 1.16 -4.45 -7.80
C GLU A 92 0.20 -5.62 -7.93
N THR A 93 -0.75 -5.51 -8.85
CA THR A 93 -1.56 -6.65 -9.29
C THR A 93 -1.16 -7.05 -10.70
N GLU A 94 -1.79 -8.06 -11.28
CA GLU A 94 -1.60 -8.43 -12.68
C GLU A 94 -1.81 -7.23 -13.62
N THR A 95 -2.76 -6.36 -13.29
CA THR A 95 -3.26 -5.32 -14.21
C THR A 95 -2.93 -3.89 -13.77
N HIS A 96 -2.62 -3.64 -12.49
CA HIS A 96 -2.47 -2.29 -11.97
C HIS A 96 -1.18 -2.10 -11.15
N LEU A 97 -0.61 -0.90 -11.24
CA LEU A 97 0.23 -0.34 -10.18
C LEU A 97 -0.65 0.40 -9.19
N ILE A 98 -0.37 0.26 -7.89
CA ILE A 98 -1.17 0.88 -6.84
C ILE A 98 -0.26 1.50 -5.79
N SER A 99 -0.34 2.82 -5.65
CA SER A 99 0.35 3.55 -4.58
C SER A 99 -0.60 3.74 -3.40
N VAL A 100 -0.16 3.42 -2.19
CA VAL A 100 -0.98 3.48 -0.98
C VAL A 100 -0.47 4.57 -0.06
N GLY A 101 -1.31 5.57 0.17
CA GLY A 101 -1.10 6.60 1.19
C GLY A 101 -1.40 6.08 2.59
N SER A 102 -0.70 5.02 3.02
CA SER A 102 -0.92 4.36 4.31
C SER A 102 -0.49 5.23 5.48
N GLN A 103 -1.39 5.39 6.45
CA GLN A 103 -1.25 6.33 7.55
C GLN A 103 -1.87 5.76 8.83
N PRO A 104 -1.44 6.25 10.01
CA PRO A 104 -2.08 5.89 11.26
C PRO A 104 -3.58 6.20 11.21
N GLU A 105 -4.39 5.16 11.41
CA GLU A 105 -5.84 5.25 11.38
C GLU A 105 -6.39 6.18 12.47
N PHE A 106 -7.53 6.82 12.18
CA PHE A 106 -8.27 7.73 13.07
C PHE A 106 -7.52 9.00 13.50
N ALA A 107 -6.21 9.08 13.23
CA ALA A 107 -5.38 10.26 13.44
C ALA A 107 -5.19 11.09 12.15
N SER A 108 -5.54 10.51 10.99
CA SER A 108 -5.18 11.04 9.68
C SER A 108 -6.39 11.29 8.80
N SER A 109 -6.31 12.27 7.90
CA SER A 109 -7.40 12.62 6.99
C SER A 109 -7.25 11.92 5.63
N LEU A 110 -8.38 11.54 5.01
CA LEU A 110 -8.38 11.00 3.64
C LEU A 110 -7.67 11.93 2.65
N ASN A 111 -7.77 13.25 2.83
CA ASN A 111 -7.06 14.23 2.00
C ASN A 111 -5.53 14.05 2.04
N ARG A 112 -4.98 13.72 3.21
CA ARG A 112 -3.55 13.46 3.35
C ARG A 112 -3.18 12.13 2.71
N GLY A 113 -4.01 11.09 2.89
CA GLY A 113 -3.89 9.79 2.20
C GLY A 113 -3.82 9.96 0.68
N LEU A 114 -4.76 10.73 0.13
CA LEU A 114 -4.83 11.05 -1.29
C LEU A 114 -3.54 11.74 -1.77
N GLN A 115 -3.08 12.79 -1.09
CA GLN A 115 -1.84 13.49 -1.46
C GLN A 115 -0.62 12.57 -1.47
N MET A 116 -0.53 11.66 -0.49
CA MET A 116 0.58 10.71 -0.41
C MET A 116 0.53 9.70 -1.57
N ALA A 117 -0.62 9.09 -1.82
CA ALA A 117 -0.80 8.14 -2.93
C ALA A 117 -0.54 8.79 -4.30
N THR A 118 -1.01 10.03 -4.50
CA THR A 118 -0.75 10.78 -5.74
C THR A 118 0.73 11.07 -5.94
N SER A 119 1.40 11.57 -4.90
CA SER A 119 2.81 11.97 -5.00
C SER A 119 3.71 10.75 -5.21
N ASP A 120 3.46 9.67 -4.46
CA ASP A 120 4.23 8.45 -4.61
C ASP A 120 4.01 7.77 -5.97
N MET A 121 2.79 7.75 -6.51
CA MET A 121 2.56 7.21 -7.86
C MET A 121 3.34 7.97 -8.93
N VAL A 122 3.38 9.31 -8.86
CA VAL A 122 4.17 10.11 -9.82
C VAL A 122 5.66 9.77 -9.70
N LEU A 123 6.19 9.71 -8.48
CA LEU A 123 7.57 9.33 -8.24
C LEU A 123 7.87 7.90 -8.69
N TRP A 124 6.94 6.97 -8.50
CA TRP A 124 7.07 5.58 -8.94
C TRP A 124 7.23 5.51 -10.45
N ILE A 125 6.33 6.15 -11.20
CA ILE A 125 6.37 6.16 -12.67
C ILE A 125 7.66 6.84 -13.17
N ALA A 126 8.05 7.96 -12.57
CA ALA A 126 9.27 8.66 -12.97
C ALA A 126 10.53 7.81 -12.71
N SER A 127 10.64 7.19 -11.53
CA SER A 127 11.83 6.42 -11.12
C SER A 127 11.96 5.08 -11.83
N ASP A 128 10.88 4.29 -11.91
CA ASP A 128 10.95 2.91 -12.39
C ASP A 128 10.69 2.80 -13.91
N TYR A 129 9.95 3.74 -14.49
CA TYR A 129 9.62 3.74 -15.93
C TYR A 129 10.35 4.83 -16.71
N GLY A 130 11.12 5.71 -16.04
CA GLY A 130 11.97 6.71 -16.69
C GLY A 130 11.19 7.84 -17.37
N TRP A 131 9.96 8.10 -16.94
CA TRP A 131 9.15 9.19 -17.46
C TRP A 131 9.52 10.52 -16.78
N GLU A 132 9.29 11.61 -17.49
CA GLU A 132 9.36 12.96 -16.90
C GLU A 132 8.21 13.18 -15.91
N ASP A 133 8.47 13.89 -14.80
CA ASP A 133 7.48 14.14 -13.73
C ASP A 133 6.17 14.71 -14.26
N TRP A 134 6.23 15.66 -15.21
CA TRP A 134 5.03 16.28 -15.79
C TRP A 134 4.19 15.28 -16.61
N ALA A 135 4.82 14.33 -17.28
CA ALA A 135 4.14 13.31 -18.08
C ALA A 135 3.47 12.28 -17.17
N ALA A 136 4.16 11.86 -16.10
CA ALA A 136 3.60 11.01 -15.05
C ALA A 136 2.39 11.69 -14.38
N HIS A 137 2.48 12.99 -14.07
CA HIS A 137 1.35 13.78 -13.57
C HIS A 137 0.15 13.80 -14.52
N MET A 138 0.39 13.98 -15.83
CA MET A 138 -0.68 13.96 -16.82
C MET A 138 -1.36 12.59 -16.89
N LEU A 139 -0.58 11.51 -16.86
CA LEU A 139 -1.14 10.16 -16.83
C LEU A 139 -2.03 9.94 -15.60
N VAL A 140 -1.51 10.24 -14.41
CA VAL A 140 -2.26 10.14 -13.15
C VAL A 140 -3.56 10.95 -13.22
N GLY A 141 -3.52 12.15 -13.78
CA GLY A 141 -4.71 13.01 -13.93
C GLY A 141 -5.76 12.50 -14.93
N MET A 142 -5.38 11.66 -15.90
CA MET A 142 -6.27 11.20 -16.96
C MET A 142 -6.81 9.79 -16.76
N VAL A 143 -6.05 8.90 -16.10
CA VAL A 143 -6.42 7.49 -15.93
C VAL A 143 -6.38 7.00 -14.48
N GLY A 144 -5.99 7.85 -13.54
CA GLY A 144 -5.94 7.51 -12.12
C GLY A 144 -7.32 7.19 -11.55
N VAL A 145 -7.40 6.06 -10.85
CA VAL A 145 -8.58 5.69 -10.06
C VAL A 145 -8.17 5.69 -8.60
N TYR A 146 -8.92 6.41 -7.77
CA TYR A 146 -8.70 6.43 -6.33
C TYR A 146 -9.63 5.45 -5.64
N ASP A 147 -9.08 4.67 -4.72
CA ASP A 147 -9.84 3.78 -3.85
C ASP A 147 -9.73 4.28 -2.40
N VAL A 148 -10.82 4.18 -1.65
CA VAL A 148 -10.80 4.39 -0.20
C VAL A 148 -10.32 3.10 0.44
N VAL A 149 -9.15 3.13 1.07
CA VAL A 149 -8.56 1.95 1.69
C VAL A 149 -9.26 1.68 3.01
N THR A 150 -9.19 2.65 3.93
CA THR A 150 -9.99 2.68 5.16
C THR A 150 -10.63 4.04 5.30
N VAL A 151 -11.88 4.11 5.80
CA VAL A 151 -12.54 5.39 6.09
C VAL A 151 -11.83 6.16 7.22
N ALA A 152 -10.87 5.51 7.89
CA ALA A 152 -10.07 6.05 8.98
C ALA A 152 -8.82 6.82 8.53
N GLY A 153 -8.55 6.96 7.22
CA GLY A 153 -7.59 7.94 6.71
C GLY A 153 -6.73 7.51 5.51
N SER A 154 -6.68 6.22 5.20
CA SER A 154 -5.83 5.69 4.12
C SER A 154 -6.55 5.73 2.77
N MET A 155 -5.82 6.10 1.71
CA MET A 155 -6.29 6.13 0.32
C MET A 155 -5.28 5.42 -0.58
N ALA A 156 -5.74 4.88 -1.70
CA ALA A 156 -4.89 4.31 -2.73
C ALA A 156 -5.18 4.97 -4.08
N LEU A 157 -4.15 5.02 -4.94
CA LEU A 157 -4.25 5.44 -6.33
C LEU A 157 -3.77 4.28 -7.20
N ARG A 158 -4.64 3.80 -8.09
CA ARG A 158 -4.31 2.75 -9.06
C ARG A 158 -4.24 3.28 -10.49
N ILE A 159 -3.28 2.76 -11.23
CA ILE A 159 -3.04 3.05 -12.65
C ILE A 159 -2.95 1.71 -13.41
N PRO A 160 -3.67 1.54 -14.53
CA PRO A 160 -3.56 0.34 -15.36
C PRO A 160 -2.17 0.24 -16.01
N LYS A 161 -1.51 -0.91 -15.85
CA LYS A 161 -0.16 -1.20 -16.36
C LYS A 161 -0.05 -1.07 -17.88
N GLU A 162 -1.13 -1.34 -18.62
CA GLU A 162 -1.19 -1.17 -20.08
C GLU A 162 -0.96 0.28 -20.55
N LYS A 163 -1.07 1.28 -19.67
CA LYS A 163 -0.81 2.68 -20.00
C LYS A 163 0.63 3.14 -19.73
N LEU A 164 1.49 2.22 -19.26
CA LEU A 164 2.90 2.48 -18.94
C LEU A 164 3.87 1.94 -20.00
N GLN A 165 3.34 1.50 -21.16
CA GLN A 165 4.11 1.00 -22.31
C GLN A 165 4.52 2.13 -23.26
#